data_AF-A0AAA9TK57-F1
#
_entry.id   AF-A0AAA9TK57-F1
#
_cell.length_a   1.000
_cell.length_b   1.000
_cell.length_c   1.000
_cell.angle_alpha   90.00
_cell.angle_beta   90.00
_cell.angle_gamma   90.00
#
_symmetry.space_group_name_H-M   'P 1'
#
loop_
_entity.id
_entity.type
_entity.pdbx_description
1 polymer ?
#
loop_
_entity_poly.entity_id
_entity_poly.type
_entity_poly.pdbx_seq_one_letter_code
_entity_poly.pdbx_strand_id
1 'polypeptide(L)'
;MLLHKTKQGQDALDHLKMFAGILPPYDKKKQMVVAVVLKVLCLKPTQKFAYLCHPAHEGWLEVPGGNSHPGGEEKGEGHDPSSEKATYEAMEAGRKEYTEEN
;
A
#
# COMPACT_ATOMS: atom_id res chain seq x y z
N MET A 1 -2.80 14.29 10.48
CA MET A 1 -2.45 15.60 9.87
C MET A 1 -1.98 16.53 10.98
N LEU A 2 -0.96 17.36 10.73
CA LEU A 2 -0.32 18.20 11.74
C LEU A 2 -0.44 19.69 11.38
N LEU A 3 -0.58 20.56 12.39
CA LEU A 3 -0.48 22.01 12.22
C LEU A 3 0.98 22.42 12.16
N HIS A 4 1.58 22.38 10.96
CA HIS A 4 3.02 22.59 10.74
C HIS A 4 3.53 24.00 11.08
N LYS A 5 2.64 24.99 11.24
CA LYS A 5 3.04 26.37 11.55
C LYS A 5 3.41 26.59 13.02
N THR A 6 3.03 25.69 13.92
CA THR A 6 3.42 25.79 15.33
C THR A 6 4.80 25.16 15.52
N LYS A 7 5.54 25.63 16.53
CA LYS A 7 6.84 25.04 16.89
C LYS A 7 6.73 23.52 17.12
N GLN A 8 5.67 23.10 17.82
CA GLN A 8 5.37 21.68 18.06
C GLN A 8 5.05 20.91 16.77
N GLY A 9 4.33 21.53 15.83
CA GLY A 9 4.03 20.91 14.55
C GLY A 9 5.27 20.71 13.69
N GLN A 10 6.19 21.67 13.72
CA GLN A 10 7.47 21.55 13.04
C GLN A 10 8.35 20.46 13.66
N ASP A 11 8.46 20.43 15.00
CA ASP A 11 9.20 19.37 15.73
C ASP A 11 8.67 17.96 15.40
N ALA A 12 7.35 17.81 15.32
CA ALA A 12 6.74 16.54 14.92
C ALA A 12 7.05 16.13 13.47
N LEU A 13 7.23 17.10 12.56
CA LEU A 13 7.63 16.82 11.18
C LEU A 13 9.10 16.40 11.10
N ASP A 14 9.98 17.01 11.90
CA ASP A 14 11.41 16.69 11.91
C ASP A 14 11.68 15.24 12.37
N HIS A 15 10.76 14.67 13.16
CA HIS A 15 10.80 13.26 13.55
C HIS A 15 10.34 12.29 12.45
N LEU A 16 9.58 12.75 11.46
CA LEU A 16 9.04 11.90 10.39
C LEU A 16 10.06 11.76 9.24
N LYS A 17 10.43 10.52 8.91
CA LYS A 17 11.27 10.20 7.74
C LYS A 17 10.49 9.31 6.78
N MET A 18 10.45 9.72 5.51
CA MET A 18 9.75 9.00 4.45
C MET A 18 10.70 8.77 3.29
N PHE A 19 10.76 7.52 2.81
CA PHE A 19 11.63 7.11 1.71
C PHE A 19 10.80 6.31 0.70
N ALA A 20 11.20 6.37 -0.56
CA ALA A 20 10.68 5.46 -1.56
C ALA A 20 11.53 4.19 -1.55
N GLY A 21 10.91 3.06 -1.19
CA GLY A 21 11.61 1.81 -0.93
C GLY A 21 12.25 1.75 0.46
N ILE A 22 12.94 0.64 0.72
CA ILE A 22 13.55 0.34 2.02
C ILE A 22 15.04 0.64 1.94
N LEU A 23 15.51 1.62 2.72
CA LEU A 23 16.93 1.97 2.77
C LEU A 23 17.75 0.97 3.62
N PRO A 24 19.06 0.80 3.34
CA PRO A 24 19.92 -0.17 4.04
C PRO A 24 19.89 -0.12 5.58
N PRO A 25 19.80 1.07 6.24
CA PRO A 25 19.70 1.13 7.70
C PRO A 25 18.38 0.59 8.29
N TYR A 26 17.36 0.37 7.46
CA TYR A 26 16.00 -0.02 7.86
C TYR A 26 15.59 -1.41 7.38
N ASP A 27 16.37 -2.03 6.49
CA ASP A 27 16.12 -3.37 5.94
C ASP A 27 16.00 -4.45 7.04
N LYS A 28 16.93 -4.42 8.01
CA LYS A 28 16.96 -5.42 9.10
C LYS A 28 16.00 -5.11 10.26
N LYS A 29 15.31 -3.97 10.24
CA LYS A 29 14.40 -3.57 11.32
C LYS A 29 13.01 -4.14 11.04
N LYS A 30 12.33 -4.64 12.08
CA LYS A 30 10.95 -5.12 11.94
C LYS A 30 10.04 -3.98 11.51
N GLN A 31 9.42 -4.13 10.35
CA GLN A 31 8.46 -3.17 9.83
C GLN A 31 7.07 -3.45 10.40
N MET A 32 6.30 -2.40 10.61
CA MET A 32 4.93 -2.48 11.10
C MET A 32 3.98 -1.99 10.02
N VAL A 33 2.85 -2.67 9.90
CA VAL A 33 1.77 -2.32 8.98
C VAL A 33 0.58 -1.84 9.79
N VAL A 34 0.00 -0.70 9.42
CA VAL A 34 -1.20 -0.17 10.05
C VAL A 34 -2.43 -0.73 9.32
N ALA A 35 -3.20 -1.60 9.98
CA ALA A 35 -4.30 -2.32 9.34
C ALA A 35 -5.42 -1.41 8.79
N VAL A 36 -5.71 -0.29 9.48
CA VAL A 36 -6.83 0.62 9.13
C VAL A 36 -6.64 1.38 7.81
N VAL A 37 -5.48 1.26 7.18
CA VAL A 37 -5.19 1.90 5.88
C VAL A 37 -4.92 0.89 4.76
N LEU A 38 -5.11 -0.41 5.02
CA LEU A 38 -4.89 -1.44 4.02
C LEU A 38 -6.02 -1.46 2.99
N LYS A 39 -5.66 -1.37 1.71
CA LYS A 39 -6.62 -1.45 0.58
C LYS A 39 -7.58 -2.64 0.73
N VAL A 40 -7.03 -3.83 0.98
CA VAL A 40 -7.80 -5.08 1.06
C VAL A 40 -8.85 -5.07 2.18
N LEU A 41 -8.61 -4.29 3.24
CA LEU A 41 -9.53 -4.19 4.36
C LEU A 41 -10.52 -3.03 4.21
N CYS A 42 -10.12 -1.95 3.55
CA CYS A 42 -10.88 -0.69 3.54
C CYS A 42 -11.61 -0.40 2.22
N LEU A 43 -11.20 -0.98 1.10
CA LEU A 43 -11.81 -0.75 -0.21
C LEU A 43 -12.53 -1.99 -0.71
N LYS A 44 -13.63 -1.77 -1.45
CA LYS A 44 -14.33 -2.86 -2.15
C LYS A 44 -13.45 -3.40 -3.28
N PRO A 45 -13.47 -4.71 -3.55
CA PRO A 45 -12.68 -5.33 -4.63
C PRO A 45 -12.80 -4.63 -5.99
N THR A 46 -14.02 -4.22 -6.34
CA THR A 46 -14.32 -3.60 -7.64
C THR A 46 -13.98 -2.10 -7.73
N GLN A 47 -13.49 -1.50 -6.63
CA GLN A 47 -13.20 -0.07 -6.60
C GLN A 47 -11.82 0.22 -7.18
N LYS A 48 -11.78 1.09 -8.20
CA LYS A 48 -10.54 1.56 -8.82
C LYS A 48 -9.74 2.41 -7.83
N PHE A 49 -8.42 2.23 -7.84
CA PHE A 49 -7.46 3.00 -7.06
C PHE A 49 -6.20 3.22 -7.89
N ALA A 50 -5.38 4.18 -7.47
CA ALA A 50 -4.10 4.46 -8.11
C ALA A 50 -2.95 4.04 -7.18
N TYR A 51 -1.91 3.47 -7.77
CA TYR A 51 -0.66 3.25 -7.06
C TYR A 51 0.14 4.54 -7.05
N LEU A 52 0.67 4.90 -5.88
CA LEU A 52 1.69 5.95 -5.79
C LEU A 52 3.02 5.33 -6.25
N CYS A 53 3.29 5.36 -7.56
CA CYS A 53 4.58 4.94 -8.09
C CYS A 53 5.68 5.94 -7.71
N HIS A 54 6.87 5.42 -7.43
CA HIS A 54 8.11 6.20 -7.39
C HIS A 54 8.43 6.74 -8.82
N PRO A 55 9.10 7.90 -8.94
CA PRO A 55 8.64 9.11 -9.63
C PRO A 55 8.85 9.06 -11.17
N ALA A 56 8.53 7.96 -11.84
CA ALA A 56 9.01 7.71 -13.21
C ALA A 56 8.08 8.18 -14.33
N HIS A 57 6.87 8.71 -14.04
CA HIS A 57 5.98 9.12 -15.14
C HIS A 57 6.15 10.59 -15.54
N GLU A 58 6.28 11.55 -14.59
CA GLU A 58 6.16 12.99 -14.95
C GLU A 58 7.00 13.95 -14.06
N GLY A 59 8.31 13.70 -13.92
CA GLY A 59 9.27 14.81 -13.73
C GLY A 59 9.76 15.15 -12.31
N TRP A 60 10.48 14.24 -11.64
CA TRP A 60 11.36 14.58 -10.51
C TRP A 60 12.74 13.95 -10.69
N LEU A 61 13.81 14.72 -10.47
CA LEU A 61 15.22 14.34 -10.68
C LEU A 61 15.65 13.20 -9.75
N GLU A 62 16.09 12.08 -10.34
CA GLU A 62 16.74 10.96 -9.66
C GLU A 62 18.08 11.36 -9.04
N VAL A 63 18.36 10.81 -7.85
CA VAL A 63 19.70 10.80 -7.27
C VAL A 63 20.44 9.57 -7.80
N PRO A 64 21.61 9.70 -8.46
CA PRO A 64 22.31 8.56 -9.04
C PRO A 64 22.82 7.59 -7.95
N GLY A 65 22.54 6.29 -8.09
CA GLY A 65 23.18 5.23 -7.28
C GLY A 65 22.27 4.28 -6.50
N GLY A 66 20.94 4.39 -6.63
CA GLY A 66 20.01 3.39 -6.10
C GLY A 66 20.08 2.09 -6.91
N ASN A 67 20.21 0.95 -6.24
CA ASN A 67 20.10 -0.39 -6.80
C ASN A 67 18.66 -0.71 -7.23
N SER A 68 18.19 -0.06 -8.30
CA SER A 68 16.95 -0.39 -8.97
C SER A 68 17.14 -1.69 -9.76
N HIS A 69 16.56 -2.77 -9.27
CA HIS A 69 16.32 -3.97 -10.07
C HIS A 69 15.47 -3.52 -11.29
N PRO A 70 15.86 -3.78 -12.54
CA PRO A 70 15.03 -3.43 -13.68
C PRO A 70 13.76 -4.28 -13.59
N GLY A 71 12.65 -3.65 -13.23
CA GLY A 71 11.34 -4.29 -13.21
C GLY A 71 11.03 -4.74 -14.63
N GLY A 72 10.96 -6.06 -14.83
CA GLY A 72 10.43 -6.62 -16.06
C GLY A 72 9.00 -6.11 -16.25
N GLU A 73 8.62 -5.90 -17.51
CA GLU A 73 7.24 -5.69 -17.89
C GLU A 73 6.42 -6.91 -17.44
N GLU A 74 5.80 -6.84 -16.26
CA GLU A 74 4.69 -7.73 -15.97
C GLU A 74 3.54 -7.26 -16.85
N LYS A 75 3.41 -7.90 -18.03
CA LYS A 75 2.14 -7.93 -18.75
C LYS A 75 1.10 -8.33 -17.74
N GLY A 76 0.27 -7.39 -17.31
CA GLY A 76 -0.88 -7.70 -16.47
C GLY A 76 -1.70 -8.76 -17.19
N GLU A 77 -1.60 -10.01 -16.74
CA GLU A 77 -2.64 -10.98 -16.99
C GLU A 77 -3.90 -10.36 -16.40
N GLY A 78 -4.85 -10.04 -17.28
CA GLY A 78 -6.11 -9.43 -16.88
C GLY A 78 -6.72 -10.28 -15.80
N HIS A 79 -6.71 -9.75 -14.58
CA HIS A 79 -7.36 -10.39 -13.44
C HIS A 79 -8.86 -10.44 -13.78
N ASP A 80 -9.37 -11.64 -14.07
CA ASP A 80 -10.76 -11.84 -14.44
C ASP A 80 -11.64 -11.40 -13.25
N PRO A 81 -12.47 -10.34 -13.38
CA PRO A 81 -13.37 -9.89 -12.33
C PRO A 81 -14.33 -10.99 -11.86
N SER A 82 -14.53 -12.02 -12.69
CA SER A 82 -15.31 -13.21 -12.39
C SER A 82 -14.69 -14.10 -11.31
N SER A 83 -13.37 -14.11 -11.19
CA SER A 83 -12.65 -14.92 -10.18
C SER A 83 -12.70 -14.24 -8.80
N GLU A 84 -12.52 -12.92 -8.76
CA GLU A 84 -12.53 -12.14 -7.52
C GLU A 84 -13.93 -12.10 -6.88
N LYS A 85 -14.99 -11.98 -7.69
CA LYS A 85 -16.37 -12.09 -7.21
C LYS A 85 -16.66 -13.47 -6.61
N ALA A 86 -16.15 -14.54 -7.22
CA ALA A 86 -16.38 -15.91 -6.76
C ALA A 86 -15.68 -16.17 -5.41
N THR A 87 -14.47 -15.63 -5.24
CA THR A 87 -13.76 -15.71 -3.95
C THR A 87 -14.44 -14.91 -2.84
N TYR A 88 -15.00 -13.73 -3.18
CA TYR A 88 -15.76 -12.93 -2.21
C TYR A 88 -17.06 -13.61 -1.79
N GLU A 89 -17.80 -14.19 -2.73
CA GLU A 89 -19.03 -14.95 -2.44
C GLU A 89 -18.75 -16.19 -1.60
N ALA A 90 -17.66 -16.92 -1.87
CA ALA A 90 -17.25 -18.07 -1.05
C ALA A 90 -16.90 -17.66 0.39
N MET A 91 -16.25 -16.50 0.58
CA MET A 91 -15.91 -15.97 1.90
C MET A 91 -17.15 -15.51 2.67
N GLU A 92 -18.11 -14.86 2.00
CA GLU A 92 -19.37 -14.42 2.61
C GLU A 92 -20.33 -15.58 2.89
N ALA A 93 -20.33 -16.63 2.07
CA ALA A 93 -21.08 -17.86 2.32
C ALA A 93 -20.57 -18.57 3.57
N GLY A 94 -19.25 -18.74 3.69
CA GLY A 94 -18.66 -19.26 4.92
C GLY A 94 -19.02 -18.41 6.13
N ARG A 95 -18.91 -17.07 6.01
CA ARG A 95 -19.24 -16.15 7.11
C ARG A 95 -20.67 -16.36 7.66
N LYS A 96 -21.64 -16.67 6.80
CA LYS A 96 -23.04 -16.90 7.20
C LYS A 96 -23.21 -18.22 7.97
N GLU A 97 -22.54 -19.29 7.55
CA GLU A 97 -22.58 -20.60 8.22
C GLU A 97 -22.11 -20.52 9.70
N TYR A 98 -21.06 -19.73 10.00
CA TYR A 98 -20.57 -19.59 11.39
C TYR A 98 -21.51 -18.78 12.31
N THR A 99 -22.51 -18.10 11.77
CA THR A 99 -23.49 -17.28 12.53
C THR A 99 -24.81 -18.00 12.75
N GLU A 100 -25.09 -19.10 12.04
CA GLU A 100 -26.28 -19.93 12.26
C GLU A 100 -26.04 -21.09 13.24
N GLU A 101 -24.80 -21.39 13.62
CA GLU A 101 -24.43 -22.45 14.57
C GLU A 101 -24.18 -21.94 16.01
N ASN A 102 -24.62 -20.72 16.38
CA ASN A 102 -24.45 -20.18 17.74
C ASN A 102 -25.69 -19.42 18.23
#